data_AF-A0A8I3A925-F1
#
_entry.id   AF-A0A8I3A925-F1
#
_cell.length_a   1.000
_cell.length_b   1.000
_cell.length_c   1.000
_cell.angle_alpha   90.00
_cell.angle_beta   90.00
_cell.angle_gamma   90.00
#
_symmetry.space_group_name_H-M   'P 1'
#
loop_
_entity.id
_entity.type
_entity.pdbx_description
1 polymer ?
#
loop_
_entity_poly.entity_id
_entity_poly.type
_entity_poly.pdbx_seq_one_letter_code
_entity_poly.pdbx_strand_id
1 'polypeptide(L)'
;MTRDPGLDNQLASHLLTQPNTGHPEEKWQRAGYIGTVTVMRQDSKSLSFEAMETALMYVDHLLGLFRDGVSTSRLMNPAGFQRFCQRYKQERIASGDKMFPTMPIPL
;
A
#
# COMPACT_ATOMS: atom_id res chain seq x y z
N MET A 1 -21.60 4.71 -13.81
CA MET A 1 -21.32 4.57 -12.37
C MET A 1 -19.82 4.75 -12.20
N THR A 2 -19.38 5.82 -11.56
CA THR A 2 -17.99 5.98 -11.14
C THR A 2 -17.71 4.91 -10.10
N ARG A 3 -16.82 3.96 -10.41
CA ARG A 3 -16.33 2.99 -9.43
C ARG A 3 -15.56 3.78 -8.37
N ASP A 4 -16.00 3.70 -7.13
CA ASP A 4 -15.21 4.17 -5.99
C ASP A 4 -13.97 3.26 -5.87
N PRO A 5 -12.74 3.78 -6.04
CA PRO A 5 -11.52 2.99 -5.89
C PRO A 5 -11.41 2.34 -4.51
N GLY A 6 -12.03 2.92 -3.48
CA GLY A 6 -12.08 2.36 -2.13
C GLY A 6 -12.92 1.07 -2.02
N LEU A 7 -13.75 0.75 -3.02
CA LEU A 7 -14.49 -0.51 -3.11
C LEU A 7 -13.72 -1.59 -3.90
N ASP A 8 -12.55 -1.27 -4.44
CA ASP A 8 -11.68 -2.23 -5.10
C ASP A 8 -10.82 -2.96 -4.06
N ASN A 9 -11.16 -4.23 -3.81
CA ASN A 9 -10.45 -5.06 -2.85
C ASN A 9 -9.16 -5.67 -3.41
N GLN A 10 -8.82 -5.43 -4.68
CA GLN A 10 -7.57 -5.90 -5.27
C GLN A 10 -6.37 -5.38 -4.48
N LEU A 11 -6.43 -4.13 -4.03
CA LEU A 11 -5.37 -3.51 -3.24
C LEU A 11 -5.14 -4.25 -1.91
N ALA A 12 -6.22 -4.59 -1.20
CA ALA A 12 -6.14 -5.36 0.05
C ALA A 12 -5.57 -6.77 -0.16
N SER A 13 -5.78 -7.38 -1.33
CA SER A 13 -5.27 -8.73 -1.61
C SER A 13 -3.74 -8.81 -1.64
N HIS A 14 -3.07 -7.73 -2.03
CA HIS A 14 -1.60 -7.68 -2.02
C HIS A 14 -1.02 -7.78 -0.61
N LEU A 15 -1.77 -7.37 0.42
CA LEU A 15 -1.39 -7.55 1.82
C LEU A 15 -1.42 -9.02 2.26
N LEU A 16 -2.11 -9.88 1.51
CA LEU A 16 -2.27 -11.31 1.77
C LEU A 16 -1.35 -12.16 0.88
N THR A 17 -0.32 -11.54 0.29
CA THR A 17 0.69 -12.21 -0.51
C THR A 17 1.49 -13.20 0.33
N GLN A 18 1.54 -14.47 -0.09
CA GLN A 18 2.35 -15.44 0.61
C GLN A 18 3.83 -15.25 0.28
N PRO A 19 4.74 -15.19 1.28
CA PRO A 19 6.16 -14.95 1.03
C PRO A 19 6.85 -15.99 0.15
N ASN A 20 6.36 -17.23 0.17
CA ASN A 20 6.92 -18.36 -0.57
C ASN A 20 6.49 -18.39 -2.06
N THR A 21 5.31 -17.86 -2.40
CA THR A 21 4.78 -17.88 -3.77
C THR A 21 4.85 -16.52 -4.44
N GLY A 22 4.90 -15.43 -3.68
CA GLY A 22 4.77 -14.08 -4.22
C GLY A 22 3.36 -13.76 -4.74
N HIS A 23 2.36 -14.59 -4.43
CA HIS A 23 0.98 -14.40 -4.86
C HIS A 23 0.00 -14.38 -3.66
N PRO A 24 -1.11 -13.63 -3.74
CA PRO A 24 -2.19 -13.70 -2.75
C PRO A 24 -2.78 -15.11 -2.67
N GLU A 25 -3.16 -15.58 -1.47
CA GLU A 25 -3.74 -16.92 -1.32
C GLU A 25 -5.01 -17.09 -2.17
N GLU A 26 -5.14 -18.22 -2.87
CA GLU A 26 -6.28 -18.48 -3.77
C GLU A 26 -7.65 -18.35 -3.10
N LYS A 27 -7.75 -18.65 -1.80
CA LYS A 27 -9.01 -18.55 -1.06
C LYS A 27 -9.57 -17.12 -1.05
N TRP A 28 -8.70 -16.12 -1.17
CA TRP A 28 -9.08 -14.71 -1.25
C TRP A 28 -9.39 -14.27 -2.68
N GLN A 29 -8.79 -14.92 -3.68
CA GLN A 29 -9.08 -14.69 -5.10
C GLN A 29 -10.50 -15.15 -5.47
N ARG A 30 -10.96 -16.28 -4.91
CA ARG A 30 -12.28 -16.87 -5.20
C ARG A 30 -13.47 -16.04 -4.69
N ALA A 31 -13.26 -15.13 -3.73
CA ALA A 31 -14.29 -14.20 -3.27
C ALA A 31 -14.57 -13.04 -4.26
N GLY A 32 -13.90 -13.03 -5.42
CA GLY A 32 -14.21 -12.14 -6.54
C GLY A 32 -13.76 -10.69 -6.38
N TYR A 33 -12.97 -10.35 -5.36
CA TYR A 33 -12.63 -8.97 -4.99
C TYR A 33 -13.85 -8.05 -4.85
N ILE A 34 -15.06 -8.59 -4.72
CA ILE A 34 -16.33 -7.85 -4.68
C ILE A 34 -16.87 -7.91 -3.25
N GLY A 35 -17.03 -6.75 -2.62
CA GLY A 35 -17.48 -6.62 -1.23
C GLY A 35 -16.82 -5.44 -0.54
N THR A 36 -17.04 -5.30 0.77
CA THR A 36 -16.38 -4.28 1.59
C THR A 36 -15.34 -4.96 2.47
N VAL A 37 -14.07 -4.54 2.33
CA VAL A 37 -12.98 -4.98 3.21
C VAL A 37 -12.53 -3.80 4.06
N THR A 38 -12.18 -4.07 5.32
CA THR A 38 -11.50 -3.10 6.19
C THR A 38 -10.16 -3.68 6.59
N VAL A 39 -9.09 -2.97 6.27
CA VAL A 39 -7.74 -3.32 6.74
C VAL A 39 -7.50 -2.57 8.04
N MET A 40 -7.21 -3.33 9.11
CA MET A 40 -7.00 -2.78 10.44
C MET A 40 -5.56 -3.02 10.89
N ARG A 41 -4.99 -1.99 11.51
CA ARG A 41 -3.70 -2.06 12.21
C ARG A 41 -3.86 -2.84 13.52
N GLN A 42 -2.75 -3.23 14.13
CA GLN A 42 -2.73 -3.86 15.45
C GLN A 42 -3.37 -2.99 16.55
N ASP A 43 -3.34 -1.66 16.40
CA ASP A 43 -4.01 -0.72 17.31
C ASP A 43 -5.52 -0.58 17.04
N SER A 44 -6.10 -1.47 16.22
CA SER A 44 -7.50 -1.49 15.81
C SER A 44 -7.98 -0.25 15.04
N LYS A 45 -7.07 0.57 14.49
CA LYS A 45 -7.44 1.65 13.57
C LYS A 45 -7.45 1.14 12.14
N SER A 46 -8.47 1.55 11.38
CA SER A 46 -8.55 1.29 9.94
C SER A 46 -7.47 2.08 9.19
N LEU A 47 -6.91 1.47 8.15
CA LEU A 47 -6.13 2.19 7.15
C LEU A 47 -7.06 2.78 6.09
N SER A 48 -6.81 4.02 5.68
CA SER A 48 -7.48 4.59 4.51
C SER A 48 -6.92 3.96 3.23
N PHE A 49 -7.61 4.19 2.11
CA PHE A 49 -7.16 3.75 0.79
C PHE A 49 -5.76 4.27 0.47
N GLU A 50 -5.53 5.57 0.67
CA GLU A 50 -4.27 6.25 0.37
C GLU A 50 -3.12 5.75 1.25
N ALA A 51 -3.44 5.40 2.51
CA ALA A 51 -2.47 4.82 3.43
C ALA A 51 -2.03 3.41 2.96
N MET A 52 -2.98 2.59 2.48
CA MET A 52 -2.67 1.29 1.90
C MET A 52 -1.90 1.42 0.57
N GLU A 53 -2.32 2.34 -0.31
CA GLU A 53 -1.60 2.67 -1.56
C GLU A 53 -0.15 3.05 -1.26
N THR A 54 0.07 3.96 -0.30
CA THR A 54 1.41 4.39 0.10
C THR A 54 2.28 3.21 0.56
N ALA A 55 1.72 2.28 1.34
CA ALA A 55 2.43 1.09 1.80
C ALA A 55 2.83 0.16 0.64
N LEU A 56 1.94 -0.04 -0.33
CA LEU A 56 2.24 -0.87 -1.50
C LEU A 56 3.23 -0.21 -2.45
N MET A 57 3.15 1.11 -2.65
CA MET A 57 4.11 1.85 -3.46
C MET A 57 5.52 1.84 -2.87
N TYR A 58 5.63 1.75 -1.54
CA TYR A 58 6.93 1.51 -0.90
C TYR A 58 7.49 0.14 -1.27
N VAL A 59 6.66 -0.91 -1.23
CA VAL A 59 7.08 -2.26 -1.63
C VAL A 59 7.49 -2.28 -3.10
N ASP A 60 6.70 -1.69 -4.00
CA ASP A 60 7.02 -1.58 -5.43
C ASP A 60 8.35 -0.83 -5.66
N HIS A 61 8.57 0.27 -4.94
CA HIS A 61 9.82 1.01 -5.00
C HIS A 61 11.03 0.16 -4.58
N LEU A 62 10.91 -0.62 -3.50
CA LEU A 62 11.98 -1.54 -3.07
C LEU A 62 12.23 -2.65 -4.10
N LEU A 63 11.18 -3.20 -4.69
CA LEU A 63 11.30 -4.23 -5.73
C LEU A 63 11.98 -3.68 -6.99
N GLY A 64 11.66 -2.44 -7.39
CA GLY A 64 12.35 -1.75 -8.47
C GLY A 64 13.84 -1.60 -8.21
N LEU A 65 14.21 -1.10 -7.02
CA LEU A 65 15.63 -0.97 -6.62
C LEU A 65 16.36 -2.32 -6.60
N PHE A 66 15.71 -3.37 -6.11
CA PHE A 66 16.28 -4.72 -6.08
C PHE A 66 16.54 -5.25 -7.49
N ARG A 67 15.59 -5.07 -8.42
CA ARG A 67 15.74 -5.43 -9.84
C ARG A 67 16.92 -4.69 -10.49
N ASP A 68 17.18 -3.46 -10.09
CA ASP A 68 18.29 -2.64 -10.59
C ASP A 68 19.63 -2.94 -9.89
N GLY A 69 19.67 -3.94 -8.99
CA GLY A 69 20.88 -4.34 -8.26
C GLY A 69 21.28 -3.41 -7.11
N VAL A 70 20.39 -2.51 -6.68
CA VAL A 70 20.62 -1.57 -5.58
C VAL A 70 20.28 -2.22 -4.24
N SER A 71 21.20 -2.12 -3.26
CA SER A 71 20.93 -2.63 -1.91
C SER A 71 19.85 -1.81 -1.19
N THR A 72 18.74 -2.47 -0.85
CA THR A 72 17.57 -1.89 -0.19
C THR A 72 17.61 -1.98 1.34
N SER A 73 18.64 -2.61 1.90
CA SER A 73 18.82 -2.82 3.36
C SER A 73 18.70 -1.53 4.18
N ARG A 74 19.22 -0.40 3.67
CA ARG A 74 19.15 0.91 4.33
C ARG A 74 17.78 1.57 4.26
N LEU A 75 16.90 1.07 3.40
CA LEU A 75 15.54 1.56 3.23
C LEU A 75 14.54 0.74 4.02
N MET A 76 14.79 -0.57 4.20
CA MET A 76 13.94 -1.51 4.97
C MET A 76 14.04 -1.32 6.49
N ASN A 77 13.72 -0.13 6.97
CA ASN A 77 13.59 0.18 8.40
C ASN A 77 12.50 1.25 8.59
N PRO A 78 11.98 1.44 9.83
CA PRO A 78 10.90 2.40 10.07
C PRO A 78 11.23 3.82 9.58
N ALA A 79 12.48 4.28 9.73
CA ALA A 79 12.88 5.61 9.28
C ALA A 79 12.90 5.72 7.74
N GLY A 80 13.34 4.67 7.05
CA GLY A 80 13.32 4.60 5.59
C GLY A 80 11.90 4.58 5.04
N PHE A 81 11.01 3.82 5.67
CA PHE A 81 9.58 3.81 5.33
C PHE A 81 8.94 5.18 5.55
N GLN A 82 9.15 5.79 6.72
CA GLN A 82 8.61 7.13 7.01
C GLN A 82 9.08 8.18 6.00
N ARG A 83 10.37 8.18 5.62
CA ARG A 83 10.89 9.08 4.58
C ARG A 83 10.21 8.86 3.24
N PHE A 84 9.99 7.60 2.86
CA PHE A 84 9.26 7.27 1.64
C PHE A 84 7.84 7.82 1.69
N CYS A 85 7.08 7.56 2.76
CA CYS A 85 5.70 8.01 2.87
C CYS A 85 5.58 9.53 2.80
N GLN A 86 6.51 10.26 3.42
CA GLN A 86 6.56 11.73 3.33
C GLN A 86 6.78 12.19 1.88
N ARG A 87 7.78 11.63 1.20
CA ARG A 87 8.07 11.94 -0.20
C ARG A 87 6.87 11.64 -1.10
N TYR A 88 6.32 10.44 -0.99
CA TYR A 88 5.18 9.99 -1.80
C TYR A 88 3.94 10.87 -1.57
N LYS A 89 3.65 11.23 -0.32
CA LYS A 89 2.57 12.17 0.01
C LYS A 89 2.76 13.52 -0.70
N GLN A 90 3.97 14.09 -0.68
CA GLN A 90 4.25 15.36 -1.35
C GLN A 90 4.09 15.26 -2.87
N GLU A 91 4.55 14.16 -3.48
CA GLU A 91 4.37 13.89 -4.91
C GLU A 91 2.87 13.85 -5.28
N ARG A 92 2.05 13.15 -4.48
CA ARG A 92 0.59 13.06 -4.71
C ARG A 92 -0.11 14.40 -4.54
N ILE A 93 0.25 15.18 -3.52
CA ILE A 93 -0.27 16.55 -3.34
C ILE A 93 0.10 17.42 -4.54
N ALA A 94 1.35 17.37 -5.00
CA ALA A 94 1.80 18.15 -6.16
C ALA A 94 1.09 17.73 -7.46
N SER A 95 0.69 16.46 -7.59
CA SER A 95 -0.11 15.97 -8.72
C SER A 95 -1.60 16.35 -8.66
N GLY A 96 -2.05 17.00 -7.58
CA GLY A 96 -3.43 17.46 -7.42
C GLY A 96 -4.37 16.47 -6.73
N ASP A 97 -3.84 15.43 -6.09
CA ASP A 97 -4.66 14.48 -5.33
C ASP A 97 -5.19 15.13 -4.05
N LYS A 98 -6.52 15.12 -3.89
CA LYS A 98 -7.23 15.82 -2.83
C LYS A 98 -7.32 15.04 -1.52
N MET A 99 -7.08 13.72 -1.53
CA MET A 99 -7.17 12.89 -0.33
C MET A 99 -5.85 12.79 0.43
N PHE A 100 -4.72 12.94 -0.27
CA PHE A 100 -3.40 12.89 0.34
C PHE A 100 -3.07 14.03 1.33
N PRO A 101 -3.54 15.29 1.18
CA PRO A 101 -3.32 16.34 2.18
C PRO A 101 -3.78 15.95 3.59
N THR A 102 -4.96 15.36 3.71
CA THR A 102 -5.58 14.97 4.99
C THR A 102 -5.20 13.56 5.43
N MET A 103 -4.65 12.73 4.53
CA MET A 103 -4.20 11.39 4.87
C MET A 103 -3.08 11.42 5.94
N PRO A 104 -3.24 10.72 7.08
CA PRO A 104 -2.16 10.51 8.04
C PRO A 104 -1.10 9.60 7.42
N ILE A 105 0.17 9.81 7.77
CA ILE A 105 1.24 8.91 7.36
C ILE A 105 0.96 7.52 7.98
N PRO A 106 1.02 6.43 7.20
CA PRO A 106 0.89 5.08 7.73
C PRO A 106 2.15 4.77 8.57
N LEU A 107 2.07 4.98 9.88
CA LEU A 107 3.12 4.66 10.86
C LEU A 107 2.63 3.62 11.87
#